data_AF-A0A9P4GZA9-F1
#
_entry.id   AF-A0A9P4GZA9-F1
#
_cell.length_a   1.000
_cell.length_b   1.000
_cell.length_c   1.000
_cell.angle_alpha   90.00
_cell.angle_beta   90.00
_cell.angle_gamma   90.00
#
_symmetry.space_group_name_H-M   'P 1'
#
loop_
_entity.id
_entity.type
_entity.pdbx_description
1 polymer ?
#
loop_
_entity_poly.entity_id
_entity_poly.type
_entity_poly.pdbx_seq_one_letter_code
_entity_poly.pdbx_strand_id
1 'polypeptide(L)'
;VAPGEVSCRYTATTGANVNYYTCKELADWYYITVDNFFLWNPTIDRECSNVKPNTEYYVDGFIQQPISTDGFCGPNYGNASCIETELPCCDAGTWKCGNLDSCLPGTCYSGACLGFPSEYFMDGKCVSQNKNLKCGGKWGSCCSVSGQCGSGEAFCGINKCQSGNCTMIIPAPPADSFGTCTSTDISPDGTCGGTNKYKCKSSSFGNCCSTSGYCGSTSAHCGVGCQTPFGDCPAVPTSS
;
A
#
# COMPACT_ATOMS: atom_id res chain seq x y z
N VAL A 1 25.37 -10.81 16.53
CA VAL A 1 25.35 -9.34 16.72
C VAL A 1 24.54 -9.09 17.97
N ALA A 2 25.09 -8.38 18.96
CA ALA A 2 24.37 -8.11 20.21
C ALA A 2 23.29 -7.03 20.00
N PRO A 3 22.27 -6.96 20.87
CA PRO A 3 21.28 -5.89 20.83
C PRO A 3 21.93 -4.50 20.86
N GLY A 4 21.53 -3.62 19.94
CA GLY A 4 22.10 -2.28 19.79
C GLY A 4 23.38 -2.22 18.94
N GLU A 5 23.95 -3.36 18.55
CA GLU A 5 25.04 -3.41 17.58
C GLU A 5 24.51 -3.44 16.14
N VAL A 6 25.34 -2.98 15.19
CA VAL A 6 24.99 -3.01 13.77
C VAL A 6 25.13 -4.44 13.24
N SER A 7 24.05 -4.97 12.68
CA SER A 7 24.04 -6.22 11.94
C SER A 7 24.22 -5.95 10.45
N CYS A 8 25.36 -6.40 9.89
CA CYS A 8 25.67 -6.25 8.48
C CYS A 8 24.96 -7.32 7.64
N ARG A 9 24.28 -6.88 6.60
CA ARG A 9 23.73 -7.77 5.56
C ARG A 9 24.60 -7.78 4.31
N TYR A 10 25.17 -6.64 3.95
CA TYR A 10 26.02 -6.51 2.77
C TYR A 10 27.13 -5.49 2.96
N THR A 11 28.33 -5.86 2.50
CA THR A 11 29.51 -5.00 2.50
C THR A 11 29.87 -4.59 1.07
N ALA A 12 30.49 -3.41 0.95
CA ALA A 12 31.11 -2.95 -0.27
C ALA A 12 32.57 -2.57 0.01
N THR A 13 33.47 -2.92 -0.90
CA THR A 13 34.88 -2.55 -0.81
C THR A 13 35.13 -1.23 -1.54
N THR A 14 35.76 -0.27 -0.87
CA THR A 14 36.23 0.97 -1.52
C THR A 14 37.31 0.68 -2.56
N GLY A 15 37.42 1.54 -3.57
CA GLY A 15 38.52 1.50 -4.52
C GLY A 15 39.87 1.93 -3.91
N ALA A 16 40.92 1.88 -4.72
CA ALA A 16 42.27 2.28 -4.31
C ALA A 16 42.43 3.79 -4.06
N ASN A 17 41.56 4.61 -4.63
CA ASN A 17 41.52 6.06 -4.41
C ASN A 17 40.26 6.41 -3.64
N VAL A 18 40.42 7.03 -2.47
CA VAL A 18 39.33 7.50 -1.63
C VAL A 18 39.55 8.95 -1.25
N ASN A 19 38.45 9.66 -1.03
CA ASN A 19 38.45 11.04 -0.54
C ASN A 19 37.18 11.27 0.30
N TYR A 20 36.97 12.50 0.78
CA TYR A 20 35.83 12.83 1.63
C TYR A 20 34.45 12.65 0.96
N TYR A 21 34.38 12.55 -0.38
CA TYR A 21 33.15 12.21 -1.09
C TYR A 21 32.86 10.71 -1.13
N THR A 22 33.84 9.84 -0.88
CA THR A 22 33.71 8.40 -1.08
C THR A 22 32.56 7.77 -0.28
N CYS A 23 32.30 8.24 0.96
CA CYS A 23 31.17 7.74 1.75
C CYS A 23 29.83 8.06 1.08
N LYS A 24 29.70 9.27 0.50
CA LYS A 24 28.49 9.67 -0.23
C LYS A 24 28.37 8.90 -1.55
N GLU A 25 29.46 8.73 -2.29
CA GLU A 25 29.46 7.97 -3.54
C GLU A 25 29.04 6.51 -3.31
N LEU A 26 29.53 5.87 -2.24
CA LEU A 26 29.08 4.54 -1.82
C LEU A 26 27.59 4.54 -1.49
N ALA A 27 27.13 5.49 -0.68
CA ALA A 27 25.72 5.58 -0.32
C ALA A 27 24.82 5.73 -1.55
N ASP A 28 25.19 6.61 -2.48
CA ASP A 28 24.45 6.84 -3.73
C ASP A 28 24.47 5.59 -4.62
N TRP A 29 25.63 4.91 -4.75
CA TRP A 29 25.78 3.71 -5.58
C TRP A 29 24.88 2.56 -5.12
N TYR A 30 24.74 2.40 -3.80
CA TYR A 30 23.91 1.36 -3.18
C TYR A 30 22.49 1.83 -2.85
N TYR A 31 22.11 3.02 -3.31
CA TYR A 31 20.77 3.59 -3.12
C TYR A 31 20.35 3.72 -1.64
N ILE A 32 21.29 4.05 -0.76
CA ILE A 32 21.05 4.32 0.67
C ILE A 32 21.29 5.80 1.00
N THR A 33 20.81 6.27 2.15
CA THR A 33 21.14 7.61 2.64
C THR A 33 22.53 7.62 3.27
N VAL A 34 23.22 8.77 3.20
CA VAL A 34 24.53 8.93 3.85
C VAL A 34 24.43 8.78 5.38
N ASP A 35 23.30 9.16 5.98
CA ASP A 35 23.04 8.93 7.40
C ASP A 35 22.95 7.44 7.75
N ASN A 36 22.33 6.61 6.90
CA ASN A 36 22.31 5.16 7.09
C ASN A 36 23.72 4.56 6.98
N PHE A 37 24.53 5.04 6.03
CA PHE A 37 25.93 4.61 5.91
C PHE A 37 26.72 4.89 7.20
N PHE A 38 26.63 6.10 7.76
CA PHE A 38 27.30 6.42 9.03
C PHE A 38 26.71 5.67 10.22
N LEU A 39 25.40 5.44 10.24
CA LEU A 39 24.74 4.66 11.28
C LEU A 39 25.29 3.22 11.34
N TRP A 40 25.53 2.61 10.18
CA TRP A 40 26.03 1.24 10.11
C TRP A 40 27.54 1.12 10.23
N ASN A 41 28.27 2.21 9.99
CA ASN A 41 29.73 2.28 10.12
C ASN A 41 30.11 3.34 11.17
N PRO A 42 29.79 3.13 12.46
CA PRO A 42 29.91 4.16 13.50
C PRO A 42 31.35 4.61 13.79
N THR A 43 32.34 3.89 13.29
CA THR A 43 33.76 4.26 13.38
C THR A 43 34.18 5.26 12.31
N ILE A 44 33.34 5.53 11.31
CA ILE A 44 33.59 6.52 10.26
C ILE A 44 33.12 7.90 10.71
N ASP A 45 33.98 8.89 10.55
CA ASP A 45 33.67 10.27 10.86
C ASP A 45 32.59 10.80 9.93
N ARG A 46 31.70 11.68 10.41
CA ARG A 46 30.66 12.30 9.55
C ARG A 46 31.23 13.10 8.38
N GLU A 47 32.46 13.61 8.51
CA GLU A 47 33.18 14.29 7.42
C GLU A 47 33.85 13.30 6.44
N CYS A 48 33.70 11.99 6.66
CA CYS A 48 34.32 10.91 5.88
C CYS A 48 35.87 10.99 5.82
N SER A 49 36.50 11.68 6.77
CA SER A 49 37.95 11.93 6.79
C SER A 49 38.81 10.68 6.99
N ASN A 50 38.25 9.66 7.62
CA ASN A 50 38.97 8.45 8.02
C ASN A 50 38.61 7.20 7.17
N VAL A 51 37.91 7.40 6.05
CA VAL A 51 37.66 6.34 5.06
C VAL A 51 38.98 5.82 4.48
N LYS A 52 39.10 4.52 4.31
CA LYS A 52 40.31 3.85 3.83
C LYS A 52 40.09 3.23 2.46
N PRO A 53 41.13 3.21 1.59
CA PRO A 53 41.07 2.51 0.32
C PRO A 53 41.06 1.00 0.51
N ASN A 54 40.51 0.26 -0.45
CA ASN A 54 40.44 -1.22 -0.45
C ASN A 54 39.91 -1.82 0.86
N THR A 55 38.96 -1.14 1.51
CA THR A 55 38.42 -1.50 2.81
C THR A 55 36.92 -1.73 2.70
N GLU A 56 36.41 -2.74 3.40
CA GLU A 56 34.98 -3.05 3.41
C GLU A 56 34.21 -2.13 4.37
N TYR A 57 33.06 -1.65 3.89
CA TYR A 57 32.09 -0.87 4.66
C TYR A 57 30.69 -1.42 4.46
N TYR A 58 29.85 -1.27 5.48
CA TYR A 58 28.47 -1.77 5.45
C TYR A 58 27.63 -0.85 4.57
N VAL A 59 26.96 -1.42 3.58
CA VAL A 59 26.04 -0.69 2.67
C VAL A 59 24.64 -1.28 2.66
N ASP A 60 24.42 -2.37 3.40
CA ASP A 60 23.11 -2.83 3.84
C ASP A 60 23.24 -3.42 5.25
N GLY A 61 22.37 -2.99 6.16
CA GLY A 61 22.41 -3.43 7.54
C GLY A 61 21.23 -2.89 8.34
N PHE A 62 21.17 -3.30 9.59
CA PHE A 62 20.18 -2.84 10.55
C PHE A 62 20.76 -2.88 11.95
N ILE A 63 20.27 -2.02 12.84
CA ILE A 63 20.60 -2.15 14.26
C ILE A 63 19.89 -3.38 14.79
N GLN A 64 20.64 -4.35 15.32
CA GLN A 64 20.05 -5.55 15.90
C GLN A 64 19.17 -5.13 17.07
N GLN A 65 17.88 -5.39 16.96
CA GLN A 65 16.96 -5.18 18.07
C GLN A 65 17.22 -6.24 19.16
N PRO A 66 17.03 -5.91 20.45
CA PRO A 66 17.03 -6.93 21.48
C PRO A 66 16.02 -8.02 21.16
N ILE A 67 16.39 -9.29 21.25
CA ILE A 67 15.44 -10.39 21.08
C ILE A 67 14.74 -10.63 22.42
N SER A 68 13.41 -10.73 22.38
CA SER A 68 12.61 -11.02 23.58
C SER A 68 12.97 -12.38 24.15
N THR A 69 13.24 -12.43 25.45
CA THR A 69 13.53 -13.67 26.20
C THR A 69 12.47 -14.00 27.24
N ASP A 70 11.61 -13.04 27.56
CA ASP A 70 10.54 -13.12 28.55
C ASP A 70 9.15 -13.08 27.91
N GLY A 71 9.08 -13.00 26.58
CA GLY A 71 7.84 -12.93 25.81
C GLY A 71 7.25 -11.53 25.73
N PHE A 72 7.90 -10.49 26.24
CA PHE A 72 7.47 -9.10 26.09
C PHE A 72 8.24 -8.38 25.00
N CYS A 73 7.59 -7.41 24.35
CA CYS A 73 8.12 -6.79 23.14
C CYS A 73 7.70 -5.32 22.98
N GLY A 74 8.44 -4.60 22.13
CA GLY A 74 8.14 -3.21 21.79
C GLY A 74 8.75 -2.17 22.75
N PRO A 75 8.37 -0.89 22.63
CA PRO A 75 9.08 0.25 23.24
C PRO A 75 9.12 0.22 24.76
N ASN A 76 8.08 -0.32 25.39
CA ASN A 76 8.01 -0.42 26.86
C ASN A 76 8.97 -1.48 27.43
N TYR A 77 9.52 -2.34 26.58
CA TYR A 77 10.40 -3.45 26.94
C TYR A 77 11.73 -3.34 26.20
N GLY A 78 12.30 -2.13 26.19
CA GLY A 78 13.62 -1.88 25.59
C GLY A 78 13.66 -2.05 24.07
N ASN A 79 12.51 -1.90 23.38
CA ASN A 79 12.35 -2.22 21.96
C ASN A 79 12.67 -3.69 21.62
N ALA A 80 12.39 -4.61 22.56
CA ALA A 80 12.55 -6.04 22.31
C ALA A 80 11.69 -6.50 21.11
N SER A 81 12.28 -7.33 20.26
CA SER A 81 11.73 -7.89 19.04
C SER A 81 11.51 -9.38 19.22
N CYS A 82 10.45 -9.89 18.60
CA CYS A 82 10.12 -11.30 18.66
C CYS A 82 10.60 -12.08 17.43
N ILE A 83 11.17 -11.43 16.42
CA ILE A 83 11.31 -11.97 15.06
C ILE A 83 12.14 -13.26 14.93
N GLU A 84 13.04 -13.52 15.89
CA GLU A 84 13.89 -14.72 15.96
C GLU A 84 13.42 -15.72 17.05
N THR A 85 12.18 -15.60 17.51
CA THR A 85 11.56 -16.49 18.48
C THR A 85 10.49 -17.38 17.82
N GLU A 86 9.98 -18.37 18.55
CA GLU A 86 8.86 -19.21 18.10
C GLU A 86 7.53 -18.42 17.97
N LEU A 87 7.47 -17.20 18.52
CA LEU A 87 6.31 -16.32 18.50
C LEU A 87 6.68 -14.99 17.84
N PRO A 88 6.83 -14.95 16.51
CA PRO A 88 7.64 -13.92 15.85
C PRO A 88 6.99 -12.54 15.76
N CYS A 89 5.76 -12.37 16.22
CA CYS A 89 4.99 -11.14 16.06
C CYS A 89 4.79 -10.46 17.41
N CYS A 90 5.18 -9.18 17.50
CA CYS A 90 4.92 -8.36 18.66
C CYS A 90 3.50 -7.81 18.59
N ASP A 91 2.63 -8.23 19.49
CA ASP A 91 1.25 -7.75 19.56
C ASP A 91 1.19 -6.32 20.10
N ALA A 92 0.56 -5.42 19.35
CA ALA A 92 0.53 -4.00 19.63
C ALA A 92 -0.38 -3.61 20.80
N GLY A 93 -1.37 -4.46 21.14
CA GLY A 93 -2.32 -4.23 22.22
C GLY A 93 -1.84 -4.81 23.55
N THR A 94 -1.21 -5.98 23.50
CA THR A 94 -0.75 -6.70 24.70
C THR A 94 0.75 -6.56 24.98
N TRP A 95 1.54 -6.11 23.99
CA TRP A 95 3.00 -6.03 24.04
C TRP A 95 3.69 -7.36 24.35
N LYS A 96 3.08 -8.45 23.87
CA LYS A 96 3.60 -9.80 23.99
C LYS A 96 3.94 -10.37 22.63
N CYS A 97 4.94 -11.24 22.62
CA CYS A 97 5.24 -12.07 21.48
C CYS A 97 4.10 -13.08 21.26
N GLY A 98 3.65 -13.17 20.02
CA GLY A 98 2.57 -14.05 19.58
C GLY A 98 2.77 -14.52 18.14
N ASN A 99 1.78 -15.24 17.64
CA ASN A 99 1.71 -15.75 16.27
C ASN A 99 0.31 -15.48 15.70
N LEU A 100 0.01 -15.98 14.50
CA LEU A 100 -1.34 -15.97 13.88
C LEU A 100 -2.05 -14.61 14.02
N ASP A 101 -2.98 -14.49 14.98
CA ASP A 101 -3.76 -13.28 15.24
C ASP A 101 -2.89 -12.07 15.61
N SER A 102 -1.83 -12.27 16.38
CA SER A 102 -0.86 -11.23 16.72
C SER A 102 -0.04 -10.77 15.51
N CYS A 103 -0.01 -11.54 14.42
CA CYS A 103 0.65 -11.18 13.17
C CYS A 103 -0.28 -10.46 12.19
N LEU A 104 -1.59 -10.41 12.44
CA LEU A 104 -2.54 -9.84 11.49
C LEU A 104 -2.34 -8.32 11.31
N PRO A 105 -2.70 -7.79 10.13
CA PRO A 105 -2.72 -6.36 9.87
C PRO A 105 -3.46 -5.63 10.98
N GLY A 106 -2.70 -4.83 11.69
CA GLY A 106 -3.21 -3.93 12.68
C GLY A 106 -3.24 -4.40 14.13
N THR A 107 -3.02 -5.69 14.35
CA THR A 107 -2.66 -6.25 15.66
C THR A 107 -1.15 -6.26 15.84
N CYS A 108 -0.39 -6.52 14.77
CA CYS A 108 1.05 -6.62 14.83
C CYS A 108 1.75 -5.26 14.86
N TYR A 109 2.62 -5.04 15.84
CA TYR A 109 3.48 -3.85 15.97
C TYR A 109 4.83 -4.01 15.29
N SER A 110 5.50 -5.15 15.48
CA SER A 110 6.83 -5.43 14.93
C SER A 110 7.06 -6.94 14.84
N GLY A 111 8.14 -7.36 14.18
CA GLY A 111 8.43 -8.77 13.94
C GLY A 111 7.89 -9.27 12.60
N ALA A 112 7.46 -10.54 12.53
CA ALA A 112 6.99 -11.18 11.30
C ALA A 112 5.53 -10.84 10.93
N CYS A 113 5.16 -9.57 10.98
CA CYS A 113 3.82 -9.10 10.68
C CYS A 113 3.39 -9.46 9.25
N LEU A 114 2.15 -9.91 9.08
CA LEU A 114 1.57 -10.19 7.75
C LEU A 114 1.27 -8.87 7.02
N GLY A 115 1.84 -8.70 5.82
CA GLY A 115 1.66 -7.51 4.98
C GLY A 115 2.65 -6.36 5.26
N PHE A 116 3.85 -6.63 5.81
CA PHE A 116 4.81 -5.60 6.23
C PHE A 116 6.27 -5.91 5.86
N PRO A 117 7.17 -4.96 5.43
CA PRO A 117 7.26 -3.51 5.70
C PRO A 117 7.13 -2.52 4.52
N SER A 118 6.56 -2.93 3.40
CA SER A 118 6.41 -2.07 2.22
C SER A 118 5.08 -1.29 2.13
N GLU A 119 4.13 -1.47 3.08
CA GLU A 119 2.74 -1.02 2.88
C GLU A 119 2.12 -0.12 3.97
N TYR A 120 2.63 -0.05 5.21
CA TYR A 120 2.05 0.78 6.30
C TYR A 120 3.12 1.56 7.09
N PHE A 121 2.72 2.51 7.94
CA PHE A 121 3.61 3.23 8.85
C PHE A 121 3.72 2.55 10.23
N MET A 122 4.93 2.49 10.81
CA MET A 122 5.18 1.75 12.07
C MET A 122 5.34 2.58 13.33
N ASP A 123 5.69 3.85 13.20
CA ASP A 123 5.87 4.78 14.30
C ASP A 123 4.61 5.61 14.59
N GLY A 124 3.49 5.29 13.93
CA GLY A 124 2.25 6.05 14.01
C GLY A 124 2.34 7.42 13.36
N LYS A 125 3.43 7.75 12.67
CA LYS A 125 3.58 8.98 11.91
C LYS A 125 3.38 8.67 10.44
N CYS A 126 2.68 9.56 9.76
CA CYS A 126 2.46 9.46 8.33
C CYS A 126 2.89 10.76 7.66
N VAL A 127 3.59 10.65 6.54
CA VAL A 127 4.06 11.81 5.78
C VAL A 127 3.50 11.76 4.37
N SER A 128 3.15 12.92 3.83
CA SER A 128 2.60 13.07 2.47
C SER A 128 3.60 12.72 1.36
N GLN A 129 4.91 12.66 1.67
CA GLN A 129 5.98 12.47 0.70
C GLN A 129 6.52 11.04 0.58
N ASN A 130 6.22 10.13 1.52
CA ASN A 130 6.67 8.74 1.41
C ASN A 130 5.65 7.92 0.60
N LYS A 131 6.03 7.62 -0.64
CA LYS A 131 5.26 6.85 -1.61
C LYS A 131 4.77 5.53 -0.99
N ASN A 132 3.45 5.32 -1.03
CA ASN A 132 2.68 4.07 -0.83
C ASN A 132 2.48 3.49 0.57
N LEU A 133 2.99 4.09 1.66
CA LEU A 133 2.70 3.61 3.00
C LEU A 133 1.33 4.11 3.51
N LYS A 134 0.55 3.22 4.14
CA LYS A 134 -0.80 3.46 4.66
C LYS A 134 -0.81 3.56 6.20
N CYS A 135 -1.77 4.29 6.76
CA CYS A 135 -2.07 4.17 8.19
C CYS A 135 -2.89 2.90 8.43
N GLY A 136 -2.58 2.16 9.49
CA GLY A 136 -3.31 0.96 9.86
C GLY A 136 -3.04 0.52 11.30
N GLY A 137 -3.90 -0.35 11.80
CA GLY A 137 -3.71 -1.00 13.08
C GLY A 137 -4.01 -0.21 14.32
N LYS A 138 -3.19 -0.44 15.36
CA LYS A 138 -3.32 0.33 16.62
C LYS A 138 -3.19 1.84 16.42
N TRP A 139 -2.52 2.24 15.34
CA TRP A 139 -2.39 3.64 14.97
C TRP A 139 -3.60 4.14 14.18
N GLY A 140 -4.57 3.31 13.83
CA GLY A 140 -5.75 3.74 13.08
C GLY A 140 -5.53 3.92 11.59
N SER A 141 -6.62 4.11 10.85
CA SER A 141 -6.67 4.02 9.38
C SER A 141 -6.58 5.36 8.66
N CYS A 142 -6.54 6.47 9.39
CA CYS A 142 -6.52 7.83 8.84
C CYS A 142 -5.19 8.50 9.16
N CYS A 143 -4.58 9.10 8.15
CA CYS A 143 -3.47 10.00 8.33
C CYS A 143 -4.01 11.41 8.53
N SER A 144 -3.76 12.00 9.69
CA SER A 144 -4.15 13.38 9.95
C SER A 144 -3.29 14.37 9.17
N VAL A 145 -3.78 15.59 9.01
CA VAL A 145 -3.03 16.73 8.46
C VAL A 145 -1.82 17.11 9.32
N SER A 146 -1.74 16.65 10.56
CA SER A 146 -0.57 16.79 11.44
C SER A 146 0.45 15.65 11.26
N GLY A 147 0.21 14.74 10.30
CA GLY A 147 1.11 13.63 10.00
C GLY A 147 1.10 12.53 11.04
N GLN A 148 -0.05 12.27 11.67
CA GLN A 148 -0.23 11.18 12.63
C GLN A 148 -1.31 10.22 12.14
N CYS A 149 -1.02 8.93 12.23
CA CYS A 149 -2.05 7.92 12.06
C CYS A 149 -2.98 7.94 13.27
N GLY A 150 -4.30 7.89 13.02
CA GLY A 150 -5.31 7.70 14.05
C GLY A 150 -6.65 7.22 13.50
N SER A 151 -7.62 7.10 14.41
CA SER A 151 -9.01 6.77 14.13
C SER A 151 -9.94 7.80 14.79
N GLY A 152 -11.17 7.92 14.29
CA GLY A 152 -12.17 8.84 14.83
C GLY A 152 -12.04 10.27 14.28
N GLU A 153 -12.95 11.15 14.69
CA GLU A 153 -13.17 12.45 14.05
C GLU A 153 -11.95 13.40 14.11
N ALA A 154 -11.13 13.31 15.15
CA ALA A 154 -9.90 14.09 15.27
C ALA A 154 -8.86 13.76 14.17
N PHE A 155 -8.90 12.55 13.61
CA PHE A 155 -7.95 12.07 12.59
C PHE A 155 -8.61 11.90 11.22
N CYS A 156 -9.79 11.31 11.19
CA CYS A 156 -10.55 11.03 9.98
C CYS A 156 -11.48 12.17 9.56
N GLY A 157 -11.73 13.16 10.42
CA GLY A 157 -12.71 14.21 10.15
C GLY A 157 -12.37 15.11 8.96
N ILE A 158 -13.38 15.87 8.55
CA ILE A 158 -13.31 16.82 7.44
C ILE A 158 -12.20 17.86 7.72
N ASN A 159 -11.33 18.09 6.74
CA ASN A 159 -10.14 18.96 6.86
C ASN A 159 -9.13 18.54 7.96
N LYS A 160 -9.32 17.38 8.58
CA LYS A 160 -8.39 16.81 9.58
C LYS A 160 -7.61 15.64 9.02
N CYS A 161 -8.14 14.98 8.00
CA CYS A 161 -7.55 13.82 7.36
C CYS A 161 -6.93 14.20 6.01
N GLN A 162 -5.68 13.79 5.78
CA GLN A 162 -4.97 14.00 4.50
C GLN A 162 -4.92 12.75 3.62
N SER A 163 -4.98 11.56 4.20
CA SER A 163 -5.02 10.29 3.47
C SER A 163 -5.58 9.15 4.34
N GLY A 164 -5.96 8.03 3.72
CA GLY A 164 -6.61 6.91 4.41
C GLY A 164 -8.13 7.02 4.40
N ASN A 165 -8.80 6.57 5.46
CA ASN A 165 -10.26 6.51 5.55
C ASN A 165 -10.91 7.86 5.96
N CYS A 166 -10.62 8.92 5.21
CA CYS A 166 -11.07 10.27 5.52
C CYS A 166 -12.59 10.44 5.34
N THR A 167 -13.23 11.09 6.30
CA THR A 167 -14.58 11.63 6.19
C THR A 167 -14.56 12.80 5.20
N MET A 168 -15.14 12.58 4.03
CA MET A 168 -15.40 13.66 3.08
C MET A 168 -16.85 14.08 3.21
N ILE A 169 -17.11 15.40 3.19
CA ILE A 169 -18.45 15.87 2.84
C ILE A 169 -18.60 15.58 1.36
N ILE A 170 -19.22 14.46 1.03
CA ILE A 170 -19.87 14.35 -0.27
C ILE A 170 -21.13 15.19 -0.10
N PRO A 171 -21.21 16.42 -0.65
CA PRO A 171 -22.50 17.11 -0.66
C PRO A 171 -23.48 16.13 -1.29
N ALA A 172 -24.56 15.83 -0.57
CA ALA A 172 -25.63 15.04 -1.13
C ALA A 172 -25.94 15.69 -2.49
N PRO A 173 -25.84 14.94 -3.61
CA PRO A 173 -26.21 15.51 -4.90
C PRO A 173 -27.62 16.10 -4.76
N PRO A 174 -27.90 17.27 -5.36
CA PRO A 174 -29.23 17.85 -5.33
C PRO A 174 -30.24 16.75 -5.64
N ALA A 175 -31.28 16.61 -4.82
CA ALA A 175 -32.25 15.52 -4.90
C ALA A 175 -33.11 15.53 -6.19
N ASP A 176 -32.73 16.33 -7.18
CA ASP A 176 -33.42 16.50 -8.44
C ASP A 176 -32.45 16.21 -9.59
N SER A 177 -32.71 15.09 -10.28
CA SER A 177 -32.20 14.72 -11.61
C SER A 177 -30.92 13.88 -11.76
N PHE A 178 -30.64 12.93 -10.87
CA PHE A 178 -29.93 11.71 -11.31
C PHE A 178 -30.85 10.51 -11.16
N GLY A 179 -31.23 9.95 -12.31
CA GLY A 179 -32.12 8.80 -12.42
C GLY A 179 -31.63 7.66 -11.54
N THR A 180 -32.58 7.05 -10.84
CA THR A 180 -32.40 5.76 -10.19
C THR A 180 -31.82 4.77 -11.20
N CYS A 181 -30.61 4.25 -10.94
CA CYS A 181 -30.15 3.02 -11.59
C CYS A 181 -30.96 1.85 -11.02
N THR A 182 -32.25 1.78 -11.36
CA THR A 182 -32.97 0.52 -11.31
C THR A 182 -32.38 -0.35 -12.41
N SER A 183 -31.37 -1.15 -12.05
CA SER A 183 -30.86 -2.25 -12.86
C SER A 183 -31.91 -3.37 -13.01
N THR A 184 -33.19 -3.03 -13.17
CA THR A 184 -34.27 -3.95 -13.58
C THR A 184 -34.28 -4.16 -15.07
N ASP A 185 -33.69 -3.22 -15.82
CA ASP A 185 -33.74 -3.21 -17.27
C ASP A 185 -32.45 -3.80 -17.86
N ILE A 186 -31.41 -4.11 -17.07
CA ILE A 186 -30.20 -4.77 -17.58
C ILE A 186 -30.49 -6.25 -17.72
N SER A 187 -30.22 -6.81 -18.90
CA SER A 187 -30.48 -8.21 -19.23
C SER A 187 -29.85 -9.18 -18.23
N PRO A 188 -30.65 -9.95 -17.47
CA PRO A 188 -30.14 -10.94 -16.52
C PRO A 188 -29.80 -12.28 -17.17
N ASP A 189 -30.34 -12.55 -18.36
CA ASP A 189 -30.30 -13.86 -19.04
C ASP A 189 -29.74 -13.79 -20.47
N GLY A 190 -29.30 -12.60 -20.90
CA GLY A 190 -28.79 -12.36 -22.25
C GLY A 190 -29.88 -12.03 -23.26
N THR A 191 -31.16 -11.96 -22.89
CA THR A 191 -32.24 -11.49 -23.77
C THR A 191 -32.40 -9.97 -23.71
N CYS A 192 -32.82 -9.35 -24.81
CA CYS A 192 -33.00 -7.90 -24.91
C CYS A 192 -34.19 -7.53 -25.79
N GLY A 193 -34.77 -6.36 -25.53
CA GLY A 193 -36.00 -5.92 -26.20
C GLY A 193 -37.22 -6.75 -25.80
N GLY A 194 -38.16 -6.93 -26.73
CA GLY A 194 -39.37 -7.72 -26.50
C GLY A 194 -40.32 -7.14 -25.43
N THR A 195 -41.02 -8.02 -24.71
CA THR A 195 -41.98 -7.66 -23.65
C THR A 195 -41.29 -7.20 -22.37
N ASN A 196 -40.11 -7.75 -22.07
CA ASN A 196 -39.36 -7.47 -20.84
C ASN A 196 -38.53 -6.19 -20.93
N LYS A 197 -38.34 -5.63 -22.13
CA LYS A 197 -37.63 -4.36 -22.38
C LYS A 197 -36.19 -4.33 -21.84
N TYR A 198 -35.57 -5.50 -21.70
CA TYR A 198 -34.19 -5.61 -21.24
C TYR A 198 -33.19 -4.98 -22.20
N LYS A 199 -32.09 -4.50 -21.65
CA LYS A 199 -31.01 -3.77 -22.29
C LYS A 199 -29.69 -4.50 -22.09
N CYS A 200 -28.86 -4.45 -23.12
CA CYS A 200 -27.56 -5.09 -23.15
C CYS A 200 -26.44 -4.21 -22.59
N LYS A 201 -26.68 -2.89 -22.48
CA LYS A 201 -25.67 -1.94 -22.03
C LYS A 201 -25.21 -2.23 -20.60
N SER A 202 -23.91 -2.53 -20.45
CA SER A 202 -23.28 -2.96 -19.19
C SER A 202 -23.64 -4.38 -18.73
N SER A 203 -24.24 -5.19 -19.60
CA SER A 203 -24.46 -6.62 -19.32
C SER A 203 -23.21 -7.45 -19.59
N SER A 204 -23.02 -8.55 -18.85
CA SER A 204 -21.92 -9.50 -19.07
C SER A 204 -21.99 -10.24 -20.41
N PHE A 205 -23.16 -10.22 -21.08
CA PHE A 205 -23.38 -10.87 -22.37
C PHE A 205 -22.90 -10.04 -23.56
N GLY A 206 -22.58 -8.75 -23.35
CA GLY A 206 -22.17 -7.81 -24.40
C GLY A 206 -23.18 -6.68 -24.56
N ASN A 207 -22.77 -5.60 -25.24
CA ASN A 207 -23.48 -4.32 -25.21
C ASN A 207 -24.53 -4.15 -26.34
N CYS A 208 -24.51 -4.98 -27.38
CA CYS A 208 -25.39 -4.84 -28.54
C CYS A 208 -26.60 -5.77 -28.44
N CYS A 209 -27.78 -5.25 -28.75
CA CYS A 209 -28.99 -6.06 -28.85
C CYS A 209 -29.24 -6.48 -30.30
N SER A 210 -29.07 -7.76 -30.63
CA SER A 210 -29.28 -8.30 -31.98
C SER A 210 -30.74 -8.17 -32.44
N THR A 211 -30.98 -8.32 -33.74
CA THR A 211 -32.35 -8.46 -34.31
C THR A 211 -33.12 -9.62 -33.69
N SER A 212 -32.42 -10.67 -33.27
CA SER A 212 -32.99 -11.86 -32.63
C SER A 212 -33.33 -11.67 -31.15
N GLY A 213 -33.09 -10.49 -30.58
CA GLY A 213 -33.41 -10.19 -29.17
C GLY A 213 -32.42 -10.75 -28.17
N TYR A 214 -31.15 -10.88 -28.54
CA TYR A 214 -30.07 -11.35 -27.66
C TYR A 214 -28.89 -10.37 -27.60
N CYS A 215 -28.30 -10.26 -26.41
CA CYS A 215 -27.12 -9.48 -26.12
C CYS A 215 -25.84 -10.15 -26.62
N GLY A 216 -24.96 -9.35 -27.21
CA GLY A 216 -23.66 -9.80 -27.68
C GLY A 216 -22.72 -8.65 -28.02
N SER A 217 -21.49 -8.99 -28.37
CA SER A 217 -20.46 -8.03 -28.78
C SER A 217 -19.90 -8.30 -30.18
N THR A 218 -20.39 -9.31 -30.90
CA THR A 218 -19.92 -9.66 -32.23
C THR A 218 -20.66 -8.87 -33.33
N SER A 219 -20.12 -8.85 -34.54
CA SER A 219 -20.77 -8.24 -35.71
C SER A 219 -22.17 -8.78 -35.99
N ALA A 220 -22.47 -10.04 -35.63
CA ALA A 220 -23.82 -10.59 -35.73
C ALA A 220 -24.83 -9.93 -34.77
N HIS A 221 -24.35 -9.33 -33.67
CA HIS A 221 -25.18 -8.68 -32.66
C HIS A 221 -25.17 -7.16 -32.81
N CYS A 222 -24.02 -6.60 -33.16
CA CYS A 222 -23.79 -5.16 -33.33
C CYS A 222 -23.99 -4.67 -34.77
N GLY A 223 -24.20 -5.58 -35.73
CA GLY A 223 -24.33 -5.26 -37.14
C GLY A 223 -25.71 -4.71 -37.53
N VAL A 224 -26.04 -4.85 -38.81
CA VAL A 224 -27.31 -4.36 -39.37
C VAL A 224 -28.50 -4.92 -38.60
N GLY A 225 -29.39 -4.04 -38.18
CA GLY A 225 -30.60 -4.40 -37.43
C GLY A 225 -30.42 -4.52 -35.91
N CYS A 226 -29.23 -4.20 -35.38
CA CYS A 226 -29.06 -4.03 -33.94
C CYS A 226 -30.08 -3.02 -33.38
N GLN A 227 -30.75 -3.38 -32.29
CA GLN A 227 -31.86 -2.64 -31.69
C GLN A 227 -31.34 -1.53 -30.77
N THR A 228 -31.18 -0.32 -31.31
CA THR A 228 -30.64 0.86 -30.60
C THR A 228 -31.37 1.25 -29.30
N PRO A 229 -32.69 1.01 -29.09
CA PRO A 229 -33.32 1.29 -27.80
C PRO A 229 -32.85 0.35 -26.67
N PHE A 230 -32.25 -0.79 -27.02
CA PHE A 230 -31.91 -1.88 -26.11
C PHE A 230 -30.41 -2.24 -26.10
N GLY A 231 -29.56 -1.57 -26.88
CA GLY A 231 -28.12 -1.81 -26.89
C GLY A 231 -27.31 -0.71 -27.60
N ASP A 232 -26.00 -0.74 -27.41
CA ASP A 232 -25.05 0.19 -28.04
C ASP A 232 -24.68 -0.30 -29.45
N CYS A 233 -25.53 0.03 -30.42
CA CYS A 233 -25.34 -0.36 -31.81
C CYS A 233 -24.43 0.63 -32.55
N PRO A 234 -23.28 0.19 -33.11
CA PRO A 234 -22.46 1.05 -33.93
C PRO A 234 -23.22 1.50 -35.20
N ALA A 235 -22.98 2.74 -35.63
CA ALA A 235 -23.52 3.23 -36.90
C ALA A 235 -22.94 2.39 -38.05
N VAL A 236 -23.76 1.52 -38.63
CA VAL A 236 -23.34 0.75 -39.80
C VAL A 236 -23.24 1.71 -40.98
N PRO A 237 -22.08 1.83 -41.66
CA PRO A 237 -21.98 2.66 -42.85
C PRO A 237 -22.93 2.09 -43.91
N THR A 238 -23.89 2.91 -44.36
CA THR A 238 -24.78 2.58 -45.47
C THR A 238 -23.96 2.51 -46.75
N SER A 239 -23.67 1.30 -47.24
CA SER A 239 -23.26 1.10 -48.63
C SER A 239 -24.43 1.47 -49.53
N SER A 240 -24.23 2.52 -50.35
CA SER A 240 -25.09 2.89 -51.49
C SER A 240 -25.02 1.85 -52.60
#